data_AF-A0A447QPN3-F1
#
_entry.id   AF-A0A447QPN3-F1
#
_cell.length_a   1.000
_cell.length_b   1.000
_cell.length_c   1.000
_cell.angle_alpha   90.00
_cell.angle_beta   90.00
_cell.angle_gamma   90.00
#
_symmetry.space_group_name_H-M   'P 1'
#
loop_
_entity.id
_entity.type
_entity.pdbx_description
1 polymer ?
#
loop_
_entity_poly.entity_id
_entity_poly.type
_entity_poly.pdbx_seq_one_letter_code
_entity_poly.pdbx_strand_id
1 'polypeptide(L)'
;MAEAHLWAVDRPLTPTLIRDMIDGIKAKFRELKSAGLIIDGDCWYDESANDQETLKAGKLFIDYDYTPVPPLEDLTLRQRITDRYLANFAASVNS
;
A
#
# COMPACT_ATOMS: atom_id res chain seq x y z
N MET A 1 5.48 9.38 -6.23
CA MET A 1 4.15 9.02 -6.78
C MET A 1 3.68 10.04 -7.79
N ALA A 2 3.48 11.31 -7.38
CA ALA A 2 3.08 12.38 -8.31
C ALA A 2 4.05 12.61 -9.48
N GLU A 3 5.36 12.56 -9.24
CA GLU A 3 6.37 12.79 -10.30
C GLU A 3 6.36 11.71 -11.40
N ALA A 4 5.96 10.47 -11.08
CA ALA A 4 5.95 9.35 -12.04
C ALA A 4 4.77 9.43 -13.05
N HIS A 5 3.80 10.32 -12.82
CA HIS A 5 2.62 10.49 -13.67
C HIS A 5 2.60 11.80 -14.45
N LEU A 6 3.65 12.63 -14.36
CA LEU A 6 3.76 13.88 -15.13
C LEU A 6 3.76 13.67 -16.65
N TRP A 7 4.08 12.46 -17.13
CA TRP A 7 4.04 12.12 -18.56
C TRP A 7 2.64 12.21 -19.18
N ALA A 8 1.59 12.07 -18.36
CA ALA A 8 0.20 12.12 -18.81
C ALA A 8 -0.34 13.55 -18.93
N VAL A 9 0.39 14.54 -18.41
CA VAL A 9 0.04 15.96 -18.55
C VAL A 9 0.14 16.35 -20.03
N ASP A 10 -0.79 17.19 -20.50
CA ASP A 10 -0.95 17.63 -21.90
C ASP A 10 -1.29 16.54 -22.94
N ARG A 11 -1.66 15.33 -22.50
CA ARG A 11 -2.15 14.27 -23.39
C ARG A 11 -3.68 14.36 -23.55
N PRO A 12 -4.24 13.91 -24.69
CA PRO A 12 -5.70 13.84 -24.85
C PRO A 12 -6.35 12.96 -23.77
N LEU A 13 -7.36 13.51 -23.09
CA LEU A 13 -8.13 12.80 -22.07
C LEU A 13 -8.98 11.71 -22.73
N THR A 14 -8.45 10.48 -22.74
CA THR A 14 -9.11 9.31 -23.31
C THR A 14 -9.29 8.23 -22.26
N PRO A 15 -10.32 7.37 -22.38
CA PRO A 15 -10.52 6.26 -21.44
C PRO A 15 -9.29 5.32 -21.34
N THR A 16 -8.55 5.14 -22.43
CA THR A 16 -7.32 4.35 -22.43
C THR A 16 -6.22 5.01 -21.61
N LEU A 17 -6.02 6.32 -21.76
CA LEU A 17 -5.05 7.06 -20.94
C LEU A 17 -5.34 6.90 -19.44
N ILE A 18 -6.62 7.04 -19.04
CA ILE A 18 -7.02 6.90 -17.62
C ILE A 18 -6.72 5.48 -17.11
N ARG A 19 -7.05 4.45 -17.89
CA ARG A 19 -6.72 3.05 -17.54
C ARG A 19 -5.22 2.82 -17.41
N ASP A 20 -4.43 3.32 -18.35
CA ASP A 20 -2.97 3.20 -18.33
C ASP A 20 -2.37 3.88 -17.08
N MET A 21 -2.93 5.03 -16.67
CA MET A 21 -2.54 5.72 -15.44
C MET A 21 -2.85 4.88 -14.20
N ILE A 22 -4.07 4.34 -14.09
CA ILE A 22 -4.48 3.47 -12.97
C ILE A 22 -3.59 2.22 -12.90
N ASP A 23 -3.35 1.56 -14.02
CA ASP A 23 -2.50 0.37 -14.08
C ASP A 23 -1.06 0.69 -13.68
N GLY A 24 -0.54 1.86 -14.08
CA GLY A 24 0.76 2.38 -13.65
C GLY A 24 0.83 2.62 -12.14
N ILE A 25 -0.18 3.26 -11.55
CA ILE A 25 -0.26 3.52 -10.10
C ILE A 25 -0.31 2.19 -9.34
N LYS A 26 -1.17 1.25 -9.75
CA LYS A 26 -1.28 -0.08 -9.12
C LYS A 26 0.03 -0.88 -9.26
N ALA A 27 0.72 -0.78 -10.39
CA ALA A 27 2.05 -1.37 -10.54
C ALA A 27 3.04 -0.81 -9.52
N LYS A 28 3.02 0.50 -9.28
CA LYS A 28 3.88 1.13 -8.27
C LYS A 28 3.53 0.72 -6.84
N PHE A 29 2.25 0.58 -6.49
CA PHE A 29 1.86 0.06 -5.18
C PHE A 29 2.31 -1.38 -4.96
N ARG A 30 2.23 -2.24 -5.99
CA ARG A 30 2.80 -3.60 -5.91
C ARG A 30 4.30 -3.58 -5.64
N GLU A 31 5.04 -2.68 -6.30
CA GLU A 31 6.47 -2.50 -6.05
C GLU A 31 6.73 -2.08 -4.59
N LEU A 32 6.02 -1.07 -4.08
CA LEU A 32 6.17 -0.62 -2.68
C LEU A 32 5.83 -1.69 -1.66
N LYS A 33 4.75 -2.46 -1.91
CA LYS A 33 4.34 -3.57 -1.06
C LYS A 33 5.42 -4.65 -1.03
N SER A 34 5.97 -4.99 -2.20
CA SER A 34 7.08 -5.96 -2.30
C SER A 34 8.35 -5.48 -1.60
N ALA A 35 8.59 -4.16 -1.58
CA ALA A 35 9.70 -3.54 -0.87
C ALA A 35 9.45 -3.41 0.66
N GLY A 36 8.26 -3.79 1.16
CA GLY A 36 7.91 -3.67 2.57
C GLY A 36 7.73 -2.24 3.06
N LEU A 37 7.50 -1.28 2.16
CA LEU A 37 7.30 0.14 2.51
C LEU A 37 5.85 0.47 2.85
N ILE A 38 4.91 -0.29 2.29
CA ILE A 38 3.48 -0.20 2.57
C ILE A 38 2.91 -1.58 2.88
N ILE A 39 1.81 -1.62 3.62
CA ILE A 39 1.02 -2.84 3.86
C ILE A 39 0.21 -3.17 2.59
N ASP A 40 -0.53 -2.18 2.09
CA ASP A 40 -1.30 -2.28 0.84
C ASP A 40 -1.65 -0.89 0.29
N GLY A 41 -2.18 -0.86 -0.93
CA GLY A 41 -2.79 0.34 -1.51
C GLY A 41 -3.50 0.03 -2.83
N ASP A 42 -4.55 0.79 -3.14
CA ASP A 42 -5.30 0.67 -4.39
C ASP A 42 -5.55 2.03 -5.05
N CYS A 43 -5.98 1.98 -6.30
CA CYS A 43 -6.29 3.14 -7.12
C CYS A 43 -7.48 2.87 -8.04
N TRP A 44 -8.39 3.83 -8.19
CA TRP A 44 -9.58 3.69 -9.01
C TRP A 44 -10.04 5.02 -9.60
N TYR A 45 -10.98 4.92 -10.55
CA TYR A 45 -11.69 6.06 -11.10
C TYR A 45 -13.05 6.19 -10.40
N ASP A 46 -13.28 7.31 -9.72
CA ASP A 46 -14.59 7.65 -9.16
C ASP A 46 -15.35 8.54 -10.15
N GLU A 47 -16.50 8.04 -10.63
CA GLU A 47 -17.39 8.79 -11.52
C GLU A 47 -18.00 10.02 -10.85
N SER A 48 -18.21 9.97 -9.53
CA SER A 48 -18.79 11.08 -8.76
C SER A 48 -17.82 12.27 -8.64
N ALA A 49 -16.52 12.00 -8.63
CA ALA A 49 -15.48 13.02 -8.65
C ALA A 49 -15.19 13.58 -10.06
N ASN A 50 -15.64 12.89 -11.10
CA ASN A 50 -15.32 13.20 -12.50
C ASN A 50 -16.58 13.40 -13.34
N ASP A 51 -17.39 14.38 -12.96
CA ASP A 51 -18.57 14.77 -13.72
C ASP A 51 -18.23 15.39 -15.09
N GLN A 52 -19.27 15.61 -15.90
CA GLN A 52 -19.12 16.12 -17.26
C GLN A 52 -18.47 17.52 -17.30
N GLU A 53 -18.78 18.40 -16.33
CA GLU A 53 -18.22 19.75 -16.29
C GLU A 53 -16.72 19.72 -15.98
N THR A 54 -16.32 18.86 -15.05
CA THR A 54 -14.93 18.63 -14.65
C THR A 54 -14.10 18.13 -15.84
N LEU A 55 -14.58 17.09 -16.53
CA LEU A 55 -13.88 16.52 -17.68
C LEU A 55 -13.80 17.49 -18.86
N LYS A 56 -14.86 18.28 -19.11
CA LYS A 56 -14.84 19.36 -20.13
C LYS A 56 -13.81 20.43 -19.83
N ALA A 57 -13.56 20.72 -18.55
CA ALA A 57 -12.52 21.63 -18.13
C ALA A 57 -11.10 21.04 -18.22
N GLY A 58 -10.95 19.81 -18.74
CA GLY A 58 -9.66 19.13 -18.85
C GLY A 58 -9.10 18.65 -17.52
N LYS A 59 -9.95 18.55 -16.48
CA LYS A 59 -9.57 18.08 -15.15
C LYS A 59 -9.91 16.60 -15.01
N LEU A 60 -9.06 15.90 -14.28
CA LEU A 60 -9.22 14.48 -13.99
C LEU A 60 -8.79 14.25 -12.53
N PHE A 61 -9.65 13.58 -11.78
CA PHE A 61 -9.36 13.05 -10.45
C PHE A 61 -9.18 11.54 -10.55
N ILE A 62 -8.11 11.05 -9.94
CA ILE A 62 -7.86 9.62 -9.76
C ILE A 62 -7.68 9.43 -8.27
N ASP A 63 -8.55 8.62 -7.68
CA ASP A 63 -8.53 8.33 -6.26
C ASP A 63 -7.59 7.16 -5.97
N TYR A 64 -6.94 7.24 -4.82
CA TYR A 64 -6.08 6.18 -4.33
C TYR A 64 -6.01 6.20 -2.80
N ASP A 65 -5.82 5.03 -2.23
CA ASP A 65 -5.52 4.85 -0.82
C ASP A 65 -4.27 3.98 -0.66
N TYR A 66 -3.61 4.12 0.49
CA TYR A 66 -2.53 3.21 0.88
C TYR A 66 -2.33 3.25 2.39
N THR A 67 -1.85 2.15 2.94
CA THR A 67 -1.48 2.03 4.35
C THR A 67 0.04 1.89 4.45
N PRO A 68 0.78 2.89 4.95
CA PRO A 68 2.22 2.76 5.17
C PRO A 68 2.51 1.72 6.26
N VAL A 69 3.69 1.11 6.23
CA VAL A 69 4.12 0.24 7.35
C VAL A 69 4.37 1.11 8.58
N PRO A 70 3.68 0.84 9.72
CA PRO A 70 3.87 1.63 10.92
C PRO A 70 5.27 1.36 11.50
N PRO A 71 5.97 2.40 11.99
CA PRO A 71 7.23 2.20 12.70
C PRO A 71 6.97 1.50 14.04
N LEU A 72 7.86 0.58 14.42
CA LEU A 72 7.87 -0.03 15.76
C LEU A 72 8.51 0.96 16.74
N GLU A 73 7.77 2.00 17.12
CA GLU A 73 8.26 3.07 18.00
C GLU A 73 8.33 2.65 19.48
N ASP A 74 7.43 1.77 19.91
CA ASP A 74 7.40 1.25 21.27
C ASP A 74 7.40 -0.29 21.26
N LEU A 75 8.55 -0.86 21.62
CA LEU A 75 8.72 -2.30 21.81
C LEU A 75 8.81 -2.61 23.32
N THR A 76 7.73 -3.13 23.88
CA THR A 76 7.71 -3.62 25.26
C THR A 76 7.82 -5.15 25.30
N LEU A 77 8.91 -5.66 25.87
CA LEU A 77 9.10 -7.10 26.10
C LEU A 77 8.31 -7.56 27.33
N ARG A 78 7.41 -8.54 27.15
CA ARG A 78 6.61 -9.12 28.24
C ARG A 78 7.27 -10.41 28.75
N GLN A 79 8.06 -10.28 29.81
CA GLN A 79 8.66 -11.43 30.50
C GLN A 79 7.59 -12.23 31.27
N ARG A 80 7.70 -13.57 31.25
CA ARG A 80 6.96 -14.48 32.13
C ARG A 80 7.93 -15.45 32.77
N ILE A 81 7.87 -15.58 34.08
CA ILE A 81 8.55 -16.65 34.82
C ILE A 81 7.65 -17.89 34.75
N THR A 82 8.20 -19.04 34.34
CA THR A 82 7.45 -20.29 34.19
C THR A 82 8.29 -21.50 34.54
N ASP A 83 7.63 -22.50 35.10
CA ASP A 83 8.13 -23.83 35.43
C ASP A 83 7.80 -24.89 34.36
N ARG A 84 7.10 -24.52 33.27
CA ARG A 84 6.71 -25.44 32.18
C ARG A 84 7.89 -26.26 31.64
N TYR A 85 9.07 -25.67 31.63
CA TYR A 85 10.30 -26.30 31.14
C TYR A 85 10.92 -27.29 32.13
N LEU A 86 10.49 -27.27 33.39
CA LEU A 86 10.91 -28.25 34.39
C LEU A 86 10.30 -29.64 34.14
N ALA A 87 9.18 -29.72 33.42
CA ALA A 87 8.51 -30.99 33.13
C ALA A 87 9.40 -31.98 32.35
N ASN A 88 10.29 -31.48 31.49
CA ASN A 88 11.23 -32.30 30.70
C ASN A 88 12.66 -32.26 31.26
N PHE A 89 12.87 -31.64 32.43
CA PHE A 89 14.20 -31.42 32.98
C PHE A 89 14.97 -32.73 33.17
N ALA A 90 14.32 -33.75 33.74
CA ALA A 90 14.93 -35.06 33.95
C ALA A 90 15.32 -35.76 32.63
N ALA A 91 14.53 -35.57 31.56
CA ALA A 91 14.85 -36.12 30.25
C ALA A 91 16.06 -35.41 29.61
N SER A 92 16.19 -34.08 29.80
CA SER A 92 17.34 -33.31 29.29
C SER A 92 18.66 -33.53 30.03
N VAL A 93 18.62 -34.03 31.26
CA VAL A 93 19.84 -34.36 32.03
C VAL A 93 20.41 -35.72 31.64
N ASN A 94 19.55 -36.66 31.22
CA ASN A 94 19.92 -38.05 30.96
C ASN A 94 20.16 -38.36 29.46
N SER A 95 20.17 -37.33 28.60
CA SER A 95 20.47 -37.42 27.17
C SER A 95 21.93 -37.14 26.84
#